data_AF-A0A1S3DT40-F1
#
_entry.id   AF-A0A1S3DT40-F1
#
_cell.length_a   1.000
_cell.length_b   1.000
_cell.length_c   1.000
_cell.angle_alpha   90.00
_cell.angle_beta   90.00
_cell.angle_gamma   90.00
#
_symmetry.space_group_name_H-M   'P 1'
#
loop_
_entity.id
_entity.type
_entity.pdbx_description
1 polymer ?
#
loop_
_entity_poly.entity_id
_entity_poly.type
_entity_poly.pdbx_seq_one_letter_code
_entity_poly.pdbx_strand_id
1 'polypeptide(L)'
;LGDYDQEEHKGNPDYLREFKFAPNQTPELEQRVMELHKTHKLPCSYVTYALLGSYLVQSELGDYDQEEHKGNPDYLREFKFAPNQTPELEQRVMELHKTHKGQTPAEAELNYLDNAKKLSMYGVVLHPAKDSEGVDIMLGVCASGILVYSER
;
A
#
# COMPACT_ATOMS: atom_id res chain seq x y z
N LEU A 1 1.70 39.49 32.59
CA LEU A 1 1.71 39.62 31.11
C LEU A 1 3.15 39.39 30.70
N GLY A 2 3.52 38.12 30.50
CA GLY A 2 4.86 37.74 30.05
C GLY A 2 4.79 37.54 28.55
N ASP A 3 5.62 38.29 27.82
CA ASP A 3 5.72 38.27 26.37
C ASP A 3 6.18 36.87 25.93
N TYR A 4 5.32 36.17 25.18
CA TYR A 4 5.72 34.97 24.43
C TYR A 4 6.50 35.45 23.21
N ASP A 5 7.81 35.24 23.23
CA ASP A 5 8.65 35.35 22.04
C ASP A 5 8.11 34.38 20.97
N GLN A 6 7.54 34.94 19.90
CA GLN A 6 7.25 34.21 18.68
C GLN A 6 8.56 34.08 17.91
N GLU A 7 9.40 33.12 18.28
CA GLU A 7 10.45 32.66 17.38
C GLU A 7 9.76 32.00 16.18
N GLU A 8 9.69 32.73 15.05
CA GLU A 8 9.39 32.16 13.74
C GLU A 8 10.46 31.10 13.45
N HIS A 9 10.16 29.84 13.74
CA HIS A 9 10.86 28.71 13.16
C HIS A 9 10.71 28.79 11.64
N LYS A 10 11.66 29.46 10.98
CA LYS A 10 11.85 29.38 9.53
C LYS A 10 12.16 27.93 9.21
N GLY A 11 11.10 27.18 8.86
CA GLY A 11 11.21 25.79 8.45
C GLY A 11 12.31 25.65 7.42
N ASN A 12 13.22 24.71 7.64
CA ASN A 12 14.36 24.53 6.76
C ASN A 12 13.84 24.25 5.33
N PRO A 13 14.16 25.11 4.34
CA PRO A 13 13.64 25.02 2.98
C PRO A 13 14.06 23.75 2.25
N ASP A 14 15.07 23.03 2.75
CA ASP A 14 15.45 21.72 2.22
C ASP A 14 14.38 20.64 2.50
N TYR A 15 13.64 20.72 3.61
CA TYR A 15 12.49 19.81 3.83
C TYR A 15 11.35 20.07 2.85
N LEU A 16 11.14 21.34 2.46
CA LEU A 16 10.09 21.71 1.50
C LEU A 16 10.39 21.22 0.07
N ARG A 17 11.67 20.98 -0.27
CA ARG A 17 12.08 20.48 -1.59
C ARG A 17 11.76 19.01 -1.83
N GLU A 18 11.59 18.21 -0.78
CA GLU A 18 11.22 16.79 -0.90
C GLU A 18 9.72 16.59 -1.19
N PHE A 19 8.88 17.58 -0.92
CA PHE A 19 7.42 17.54 -1.18
C PHE A 19 7.06 17.83 -2.64
N LYS A 20 7.81 17.27 -3.60
CA LYS A 20 7.30 17.18 -4.96
C LYS A 20 6.18 16.15 -4.97
N PHE A 21 4.94 16.63 -4.89
CA PHE A 21 3.79 15.85 -5.34
C PHE A 21 4.05 15.42 -6.77
N ALA A 22 4.43 14.15 -6.96
CA ALA A 22 4.53 13.55 -8.27
C ALA A 22 3.10 13.47 -8.81
N PRO A 23 2.71 14.34 -9.77
CA PRO A 23 1.32 14.39 -10.24
C PRO A 23 0.99 13.22 -11.15
N ASN A 24 1.92 12.30 -11.38
CA ASN A 24 1.81 11.24 -12.37
C ASN A 24 2.34 9.94 -11.80
N GLN A 25 1.59 8.88 -12.13
CA GLN A 25 1.95 7.47 -12.03
C GLN A 25 3.42 7.32 -12.43
N THR A 26 4.25 7.11 -11.43
CA THR A 26 5.68 6.92 -11.55
C THR A 26 5.94 5.50 -11.04
N PRO A 27 6.79 4.69 -11.69
CA PRO A 27 7.13 3.34 -11.22
C PRO A 27 7.52 3.31 -9.73
N GLU A 28 8.03 4.43 -9.22
CA GLU A 28 8.34 4.66 -7.81
C GLU A 28 7.09 4.66 -6.90
N LEU A 29 5.94 5.19 -7.35
CA LEU A 29 4.67 5.12 -6.62
C LEU A 29 4.11 3.69 -6.62
N GLU A 30 4.28 2.96 -7.71
CA GLU A 30 3.84 1.57 -7.87
C GLU A 30 4.65 0.66 -6.94
N GLN A 31 5.99 0.78 -6.98
CA GLN A 31 6.90 0.13 -6.04
C GLN A 31 6.56 0.51 -4.60
N ARG A 32 6.22 1.76 -4.33
CA ARG A 32 5.90 2.22 -2.97
C ARG A 32 4.57 1.67 -2.45
N VAL A 33 3.55 1.54 -3.29
CA VAL A 33 2.28 0.90 -2.91
C VAL A 33 2.50 -0.59 -2.67
N MET A 34 3.26 -1.26 -3.54
CA MET A 34 3.64 -2.66 -3.33
C MET A 34 4.49 -2.83 -2.07
N GLU A 35 5.44 -1.92 -1.79
CA GLU A 35 6.22 -1.93 -0.56
C GLU A 35 5.37 -1.63 0.67
N LEU A 36 4.43 -0.69 0.63
CA LEU A 36 3.52 -0.45 1.75
C LEU A 36 2.59 -1.65 1.99
N HIS A 37 2.22 -2.37 0.94
CA HIS A 37 1.44 -3.61 1.01
C HIS A 37 2.29 -4.73 1.65
N LYS A 38 3.52 -4.92 1.18
CA LYS A 38 4.50 -5.90 1.69
C LYS A 38 5.03 -5.60 3.09
N THR A 39 5.14 -4.31 3.45
CA THR A 39 5.59 -3.84 4.77
C THR A 39 4.44 -3.63 5.74
N HIS A 40 3.21 -3.94 5.30
CA HIS A 40 1.99 -3.94 6.13
C HIS A 40 1.60 -2.58 6.70
N LYS A 41 2.01 -1.50 6.02
CA LYS A 41 1.73 -0.11 6.41
C LYS A 41 0.50 0.46 5.72
N LEU A 42 -0.26 -0.40 5.05
CA LEU A 42 -1.51 -0.11 4.35
C LEU A 42 -2.68 -0.78 5.09
N PRO A 43 -3.36 -0.14 6.07
CA PRO A 43 -4.66 -0.55 6.56
C PRO A 43 -5.63 -0.79 5.40
N CYS A 44 -5.83 -2.06 5.08
CA CYS A 44 -6.72 -2.53 4.03
C CYS A 44 -7.76 -3.47 4.65
N SER A 45 -8.96 -3.49 4.06
CA SER A 45 -9.94 -4.52 4.40
C SER A 45 -9.44 -5.90 3.93
N TYR A 46 -9.92 -6.97 4.55
CA TYR A 46 -9.67 -8.34 4.10
C TYR A 46 -9.96 -8.53 2.60
N VAL A 47 -11.07 -7.96 2.12
CA VAL A 47 -11.48 -8.04 0.71
C VAL A 47 -10.48 -7.34 -0.20
N THR A 48 -9.98 -6.18 0.22
CA THR A 48 -8.96 -5.43 -0.52
C THR A 48 -7.66 -6.22 -0.61
N TYR A 49 -7.21 -6.82 0.50
CA TYR A 49 -6.02 -7.67 0.52
C TYR A 49 -6.15 -8.84 -0.45
N ALA A 50 -7.29 -9.53 -0.46
CA ALA A 50 -7.54 -10.64 -1.37
C ALA A 50 -7.54 -10.20 -2.84
N LEU A 51 -8.18 -9.07 -3.14
CA LEU A 51 -8.26 -8.53 -4.50
C LEU A 51 -6.88 -8.13 -5.03
N LEU A 52 -6.14 -7.30 -4.27
CA LEU A 52 -4.81 -6.86 -4.66
C LEU A 52 -3.84 -8.03 -4.77
N GLY A 53 -3.90 -8.98 -3.82
CA GLY A 53 -3.12 -10.20 -3.88
C GLY A 53 -3.39 -11.02 -5.14
N SER A 54 -4.65 -11.11 -5.58
CA SER A 54 -5.00 -11.86 -6.79
C SER A 54 -4.42 -11.25 -8.07
N TYR A 55 -4.36 -9.91 -8.17
CA TYR A 55 -3.73 -9.24 -9.30
C TYR A 55 -2.21 -9.36 -9.27
N LEU A 56 -1.59 -9.29 -8.08
CA LEU A 56 -0.15 -9.54 -7.91
C LEU A 56 0.24 -10.95 -8.37
N VAL A 57 -0.56 -11.96 -7.99
CA VAL A 57 -0.29 -13.33 -8.41
C VAL A 57 -0.45 -13.50 -9.92
N GLN A 58 -1.52 -12.93 -10.51
CA GLN A 58 -1.73 -12.95 -11.97
C GLN A 58 -0.60 -12.23 -12.73
N SER A 59 -0.05 -11.13 -12.19
CA SER A 59 1.06 -10.43 -12.84
C SER A 59 2.37 -11.21 -12.80
N GLU A 60 2.63 -11.93 -11.71
CA GLU A 60 3.88 -12.69 -11.54
C GLU A 60 3.84 -14.08 -12.18
N LEU A 61 2.70 -14.77 -12.11
CA LEU A 61 2.55 -16.17 -12.55
C LEU A 61 1.77 -16.33 -13.86
N GLY A 62 1.02 -15.31 -14.29
CA GLY A 62 0.09 -15.44 -15.41
C GLY A 62 -1.18 -16.23 -15.03
N ASP A 63 -1.80 -16.91 -15.99
CA ASP A 63 -3.06 -17.62 -15.77
C ASP A 63 -2.93 -18.79 -14.79
N TYR A 64 -3.95 -18.95 -13.94
CA TYR A 64 -4.06 -20.12 -13.07
C TYR A 64 -4.11 -21.45 -13.85
N ASP A 65 -3.03 -22.24 -13.75
CA ASP A 65 -2.97 -23.64 -14.19
C ASP A 65 -3.42 -24.62 -13.08
N GLN A 66 -4.35 -25.54 -13.39
CA GLN A 66 -4.82 -26.55 -12.44
C GLN A 66 -3.80 -27.65 -12.15
N GLU A 67 -2.97 -28.05 -13.10
CA GLU A 67 -1.97 -29.11 -12.90
C GLU A 67 -0.82 -28.61 -12.03
N GLU A 68 -0.42 -27.35 -12.21
CA GLU A 68 0.68 -26.72 -11.46
C GLU A 68 0.23 -26.20 -10.09
N HIS A 69 -0.94 -25.54 -10.01
CA HIS A 69 -1.33 -24.79 -8.82
C HIS A 69 -2.38 -25.49 -7.93
N LYS A 70 -3.11 -26.49 -8.42
CA LYS A 70 -4.12 -27.21 -7.60
C LYS A 70 -3.49 -28.26 -6.69
N GLY A 71 -2.34 -28.82 -7.09
CA GLY A 71 -1.55 -29.77 -6.31
C GLY A 71 -0.55 -29.11 -5.34
N ASN A 72 -0.30 -27.82 -5.50
CA ASN A 72 0.64 -27.05 -4.68
C ASN A 72 -0.07 -25.86 -4.02
N PRO A 73 -0.91 -26.05 -2.97
CA PRO A 73 -1.53 -24.94 -2.25
C PRO A 73 -0.51 -23.95 -1.67
N ASP A 74 0.77 -24.34 -1.58
CA ASP A 74 1.87 -23.52 -1.12
C ASP A 74 2.39 -22.55 -2.19
N TYR A 75 1.89 -22.56 -3.44
CA TYR A 75 2.36 -21.62 -4.47
C TYR A 75 2.10 -20.15 -4.09
N LEU A 76 1.15 -19.90 -3.18
CA LEU A 76 0.88 -18.57 -2.64
C LEU A 76 1.75 -18.21 -1.43
N ARG A 77 2.48 -19.16 -0.83
CA ARG A 77 3.31 -18.92 0.37
C ARG A 77 4.51 -18.02 0.11
N GLU A 78 4.99 -17.96 -1.14
CA GLU A 78 6.08 -17.08 -1.53
C GLU A 78 5.64 -15.61 -1.62
N PHE A 79 4.33 -15.37 -1.64
CA PHE A 79 3.73 -14.05 -1.70
C PHE A 79 3.30 -13.56 -0.31
N LYS A 80 3.52 -12.28 -0.05
CA LYS A 80 3.08 -11.59 1.17
C LYS A 80 1.98 -10.60 0.82
N PHE A 81 0.74 -10.96 1.14
CA PHE A 81 -0.44 -10.15 0.86
C PHE A 81 -0.83 -9.27 2.05
N ALA A 82 -0.69 -9.76 3.28
CA ALA A 82 -1.20 -9.07 4.48
C ALA A 82 -0.38 -9.39 5.73
N PRO A 83 -0.40 -8.51 6.77
CA PRO A 83 0.33 -8.73 8.03
C PRO A 83 -0.11 -10.00 8.77
N ASN A 84 -1.41 -10.27 8.74
CA ASN A 84 -2.03 -11.46 9.30
C ASN A 84 -2.51 -12.33 8.14
N GLN A 85 -1.59 -12.78 7.29
CA GLN A 85 -1.93 -13.70 6.20
C GLN A 85 -2.44 -15.01 6.79
N THR A 86 -3.70 -15.33 6.53
CA THR A 86 -4.32 -16.56 6.98
C THR A 86 -4.56 -17.50 5.79
N PRO A 87 -4.71 -18.82 6.02
CA PRO A 87 -5.06 -19.76 4.96
C PRO A 87 -6.36 -19.38 4.24
N GLU A 88 -7.32 -18.78 4.94
CA GLU A 88 -8.57 -18.29 4.35
C GLU A 88 -8.32 -17.16 3.37
N LEU A 89 -7.38 -16.25 3.68
CA LEU A 89 -6.98 -15.17 2.77
C LEU A 89 -6.34 -15.76 1.52
N GLU A 90 -5.41 -16.71 1.66
CA GLU A 90 -4.76 -17.38 0.53
C GLU A 90 -5.76 -18.11 -0.35
N GLN A 91 -6.72 -18.82 0.26
CA GLN A 91 -7.82 -19.45 -0.47
C GLN A 91 -8.63 -18.42 -1.24
N ARG A 92 -8.92 -17.26 -0.63
CA ARG A 92 -9.68 -16.20 -1.31
C ARG A 92 -8.90 -15.58 -2.46
N VAL A 93 -7.59 -15.35 -2.30
CA VAL A 93 -6.69 -14.91 -3.37
C VAL A 93 -6.69 -15.91 -4.52
N MET A 94 -6.58 -17.22 -4.21
CA MET A 94 -6.62 -18.29 -5.21
C MET A 94 -7.94 -18.32 -5.98
N GLU A 95 -9.07 -18.16 -5.29
CA GLU A 95 -10.39 -18.11 -5.93
C GLU A 95 -10.50 -16.94 -6.91
N LEU A 96 -9.99 -15.76 -6.54
CA LEU A 96 -9.98 -14.59 -7.41
C LEU A 96 -8.99 -14.74 -8.56
N HIS A 97 -7.80 -15.29 -8.32
CA HIS A 97 -6.80 -15.56 -9.36
C HIS A 97 -7.39 -16.43 -10.49
N LYS A 98 -8.17 -17.46 -10.15
CA LYS A 98 -8.89 -18.29 -11.14
C LYS A 98 -9.85 -17.51 -12.04
N THR A 99 -10.36 -16.36 -11.59
CA THR A 99 -11.29 -15.52 -12.36
C THR A 99 -10.59 -14.60 -13.36
N HIS A 100 -9.29 -14.38 -13.20
CA HIS A 100 -8.49 -13.48 -14.05
C HIS A 100 -7.98 -14.15 -15.33
N LYS A 101 -8.47 -15.35 -15.65
CA LYS A 101 -8.01 -16.13 -16.80
C LYS A 101 -8.09 -15.33 -18.11
N GLY A 102 -6.98 -15.32 -18.86
CA GLY A 102 -6.82 -14.59 -20.10
C GLY A 102 -6.38 -13.13 -19.93
N GLN A 103 -6.22 -12.67 -18.68
CA GLN A 103 -5.66 -11.36 -18.38
C GLN A 103 -4.13 -11.43 -18.48
N THR A 104 -3.54 -10.53 -19.25
CA THR A 104 -2.09 -10.43 -19.36
C THR A 104 -1.46 -9.85 -18.08
N PRO A 105 -0.18 -10.14 -17.80
CA PRO A 105 0.51 -9.55 -16.65
C PRO A 105 0.43 -8.02 -16.56
N ALA A 106 0.56 -7.33 -17.70
CA ALA A 106 0.48 -5.88 -17.77
C ALA A 106 -0.94 -5.37 -17.44
N GLU A 107 -1.99 -6.08 -17.87
CA GLU A 107 -3.36 -5.76 -17.50
C GLU A 107 -3.64 -6.06 -16.02
N ALA A 108 -3.01 -7.08 -15.44
CA ALA A 108 -3.11 -7.40 -14.03
C ALA A 108 -2.47 -6.31 -13.17
N GLU A 109 -1.28 -5.85 -13.54
CA GLU A 109 -0.60 -4.74 -12.88
C GLU A 109 -1.41 -3.44 -12.99
N LEU A 110 -1.94 -3.12 -14.17
CA LEU A 110 -2.78 -1.94 -14.34
C LEU A 110 -4.05 -2.00 -13.46
N ASN A 111 -4.72 -3.15 -13.40
CA ASN A 111 -5.89 -3.36 -12.56
C ASN A 111 -5.56 -3.35 -11.06
N TYR A 112 -4.38 -3.84 -10.67
CA TYR A 112 -3.87 -3.68 -9.30
C TYR A 112 -3.80 -2.20 -8.95
N LEU A 113 -3.15 -1.39 -9.79
CA LEU A 113 -2.93 0.03 -9.55
C LEU A 113 -4.24 0.82 -9.53
N ASP A 114 -5.17 0.54 -10.43
CA ASP A 114 -6.46 1.21 -10.47
C ASP A 114 -7.32 0.94 -9.24
N ASN A 115 -7.17 -0.24 -8.62
CA ASN A 115 -7.81 -0.54 -7.35
C ASN A 115 -7.03 0.03 -6.16
N ALA A 116 -5.70 0.00 -6.21
CA ALA A 116 -4.85 0.58 -5.17
C ALA A 116 -5.03 2.10 -5.08
N LYS A 117 -5.19 2.80 -6.20
CA LYS A 117 -5.49 4.26 -6.27
C LYS A 117 -6.72 4.67 -5.46
N LYS A 118 -7.67 3.76 -5.26
CA LYS A 118 -8.90 4.01 -4.49
C LYS A 118 -8.67 3.88 -2.98
N LEU A 119 -7.52 3.35 -2.55
CA LEU A 119 -7.20 3.23 -1.14
C LEU A 119 -6.79 4.58 -0.57
N SER A 120 -7.25 4.85 0.66
CA SER A 120 -7.00 6.10 1.37
C SER A 120 -5.51 6.41 1.59
N MET A 121 -4.63 5.42 1.40
CA MET A 121 -3.18 5.55 1.55
C MET A 121 -2.40 5.55 0.25
N TYR A 122 -3.07 5.51 -0.91
CA TYR A 122 -2.39 5.64 -2.18
C TYR A 122 -1.77 7.03 -2.31
N GLY A 123 -0.46 7.09 -2.58
CA GLY A 123 0.29 8.34 -2.64
C GLY A 123 0.48 9.03 -1.28
N VAL A 124 0.24 8.33 -0.17
CA VAL A 124 0.54 8.84 1.18
C VAL A 124 1.99 8.55 1.54
N VAL A 125 2.73 9.61 1.84
CA VAL A 125 4.09 9.56 2.38
C VAL A 125 3.99 9.64 3.90
N LEU A 126 4.32 8.55 4.60
CA LEU A 126 4.28 8.49 6.06
C LEU A 126 5.59 9.00 6.68
N HIS A 127 5.48 9.91 7.64
CA HIS A 127 6.58 10.43 8.45
C HIS A 127 6.31 10.21 9.93
N PRO A 128 7.28 9.68 10.71
CA PRO A 128 7.14 9.58 12.15
C PRO A 128 7.14 10.97 12.79
N ALA A 129 6.28 11.18 13.79
CA ALA A 129 6.19 12.41 14.57
C ALA A 129 5.72 12.10 16.00
N LYS A 130 5.65 13.15 16.83
CA LYS A 130 5.04 13.08 18.18
C LYS A 130 3.96 14.14 18.30
N ASP A 131 2.88 13.82 19.00
CA ASP A 131 1.86 14.81 19.35
C ASP A 131 2.29 15.69 20.54
N SER A 132 1.42 16.60 20.97
CA SER A 132 1.70 17.51 22.10
C SER A 132 1.87 16.79 23.44
N GLU A 133 1.40 15.55 23.55
CA GLU A 133 1.53 14.71 24.74
C GLU A 133 2.76 13.78 24.67
N GLY A 134 3.53 13.85 23.57
CA GLY A 134 4.72 13.04 23.33
C GLY A 134 4.45 11.64 22.78
N VAL A 135 3.19 11.34 22.43
CA VAL A 135 2.76 10.07 21.85
C VAL A 135 3.27 9.97 20.42
N ASP A 136 3.88 8.83 20.09
CA ASP A 136 4.35 8.56 18.73
C ASP A 136 3.15 8.43 17.77
N ILE A 137 3.19 9.22 16.70
CA ILE A 137 2.18 9.29 15.66
C ILE A 137 2.84 9.18 14.28
N MET A 138 2.05 8.89 13.25
CA MET A 138 2.49 8.95 11.86
C MET A 138 1.72 10.06 11.14
N LEU A 139 2.45 10.94 10.45
CA LEU A 139 1.88 11.95 9.57
C LEU A 139 1.92 11.43 8.13
N GLY A 140 0.74 11.28 7.52
CA GLY A 140 0.62 10.95 6.10
C GLY A 140 0.47 12.20 5.25
N VAL A 141 1.37 12.41 4.30
CA VAL A 141 1.29 13.54 3.36
C VAL A 141 0.87 13.02 1.99
N CYS A 142 -0.22 13.55 1.44
CA CYS A 142 -0.74 13.21 0.11
C CYS A 142 -1.27 14.45 -0.63
N ALA A 143 -1.56 14.31 -1.92
CA ALA A 143 -1.93 15.45 -2.78
C ALA A 143 -3.18 16.19 -2.30
N SER A 144 -4.02 15.53 -1.50
CA SER A 144 -5.23 16.09 -0.91
C SER A 144 -5.02 16.70 0.47
N GLY A 145 -3.87 16.52 1.13
CA GLY A 145 -3.57 17.14 2.43
C GLY A 145 -2.67 16.32 3.37
N ILE A 146 -2.82 16.58 4.67
CA ILE A 146 -2.09 15.91 5.75
C ILE A 146 -3.08 15.04 6.56
N LEU A 147 -2.71 13.78 6.77
CA LEU A 147 -3.41 12.77 7.55
C LEU A 147 -2.61 12.52 8.84
N VAL A 148 -3.30 12.29 9.95
CA VAL A 148 -2.66 11.93 11.23
C VAL A 148 -3.14 10.55 11.64
N TYR A 149 -2.20 9.63 11.88
CA TYR A 149 -2.47 8.27 12.35
C TYR A 149 -1.86 8.11 13.75
N SER A 150 -2.66 7.63 14.69
CA SER A 150 -2.18 7.19 16.00
C SER A 150 -2.37 5.68 16.14
N GLU A 151 -1.38 4.99 16.68
CA GLU A 151 -1.55 3.62 17.18
C GLU A 151 -2.32 3.74 18.51
N ARG A 152 -3.59 3.33 18.53
CA ARG A 152 -4.37 3.14 19.76
C ARG A 152 -4.55 1.67 20.06
#